data_AF-R4K941-F1
#
_entry.id   AF-R4K941-F1
#
_cell.length_a   1.000
_cell.length_b   1.000
_cell.length_c   1.000
_cell.angle_alpha   90.00
_cell.angle_beta   90.00
_cell.angle_gamma   90.00
#
_symmetry.space_group_name_H-M   'P 1'
#
loop_
_entity.id
_entity.type
_entity.pdbx_description
1 polymer ?
#
loop_
_entity_poly.entity_id
_entity_poly.type
_entity_poly.pdbx_seq_one_letter_code
_entity_poly.pdbx_strand_id
1 'polypeptide(L)'
;MKLENKIEEIINNGKWIKNDIGMGRVQCIKPVKDSKEMLVIIVSDTLSTPISCRVEKIIIANGEIIVFYDGEYIQRVEKDEYDRYRNFLNENEWDAIFRHDPVKHLYENHMISEEKGLYAEMHETLEKYMQSGYDTEASEFLCKKYNL
;
A
#
# COMPACT_ATOMS: atom_id res chain seq x y z
N MET A 1 7.54 -20.74 -1.02
CA MET A 1 6.54 -19.95 -1.78
C MET A 1 7.32 -18.93 -2.60
N LYS A 2 7.06 -18.80 -3.90
CA LYS A 2 7.75 -17.77 -4.70
C LYS A 2 7.28 -16.40 -4.22
N LEU A 3 8.22 -15.48 -3.96
CA LEU A 3 7.91 -14.10 -3.54
C LEU A 3 6.90 -13.42 -4.49
N GLU A 4 6.92 -13.84 -5.76
CA GLU A 4 6.03 -13.45 -6.86
C GLU A 4 4.52 -13.61 -6.56
N ASN A 5 4.13 -14.61 -5.76
CA ASN A 5 2.73 -14.86 -5.41
C ASN A 5 2.29 -14.08 -4.16
N LYS A 6 3.25 -13.59 -3.37
CA LYS A 6 2.98 -12.95 -2.09
C LYS A 6 2.22 -11.63 -2.24
N ILE A 7 2.46 -10.85 -3.30
CA ILE A 7 1.70 -9.62 -3.56
C ILE A 7 0.22 -9.95 -3.87
N GLU A 8 -0.03 -10.98 -4.68
CA GLU A 8 -1.40 -11.38 -5.00
C GLU A 8 -2.12 -11.93 -3.76
N GLU A 9 -1.43 -12.72 -2.95
CA GLU A 9 -1.96 -13.18 -1.67
C GLU A 9 -2.29 -12.02 -0.74
N ILE A 10 -1.42 -11.02 -0.63
CA ILE A 10 -1.66 -9.82 0.17
C ILE A 10 -2.88 -9.03 -0.33
N ILE A 11 -2.99 -8.81 -1.65
CA ILE A 11 -4.14 -8.13 -2.26
C ILE A 11 -5.42 -8.94 -2.01
N ASN A 12 -5.38 -10.26 -2.18
CA ASN A 12 -6.53 -11.15 -2.01
C ASN A 12 -6.95 -11.33 -0.53
N ASN A 13 -5.99 -11.28 0.40
CA ASN A 13 -6.25 -11.27 1.84
C ASN A 13 -7.05 -10.01 2.23
N GLY A 14 -6.86 -8.91 1.49
CA GLY A 14 -7.70 -7.73 1.57
C GLY A 14 -7.60 -7.02 2.93
N LYS A 15 -6.56 -7.29 3.71
CA LYS A 15 -6.27 -6.61 4.98
C LYS A 15 -5.34 -5.41 4.77
N TRP A 16 -5.38 -4.47 5.71
CA TRP A 16 -4.46 -3.35 5.77
C TRP A 16 -3.09 -3.81 6.25
N ILE A 17 -2.03 -3.11 5.86
CA ILE A 17 -0.66 -3.44 6.22
C ILE A 17 -0.10 -2.27 6.99
N LYS A 18 0.44 -2.52 8.17
CA LYS A 18 1.18 -1.50 8.92
C LYS A 18 2.46 -1.18 8.16
N ASN A 19 2.75 0.10 8.03
CA ASN A 19 3.99 0.58 7.45
C ASN A 19 4.57 1.71 8.33
N ASP A 20 5.75 1.46 8.88
CA ASP A 20 6.42 2.35 9.83
C ASP A 20 7.35 3.30 9.07
N ILE A 21 6.94 4.56 8.89
CA ILE A 21 7.67 5.57 8.08
C ILE A 21 8.71 6.38 8.87
N GLY A 22 9.12 5.87 10.03
CA GLY A 22 10.11 6.51 10.92
C GLY A 22 9.55 7.65 11.78
N MET A 23 10.39 8.15 12.70
CA MET A 23 10.06 9.24 13.65
C MET A 23 8.76 9.00 14.47
N GLY A 24 8.40 7.73 14.70
CA GLY A 24 7.18 7.36 15.44
C GLY A 24 5.87 7.55 14.67
N ARG A 25 5.92 7.92 13.39
CA ARG A 25 4.74 8.04 12.53
C ARG A 25 4.34 6.69 11.99
N VAL A 26 3.04 6.43 11.98
CA VAL A 26 2.48 5.17 11.51
C VAL A 26 1.54 5.45 10.34
N GLN A 27 1.72 4.70 9.25
CA GLN A 27 0.73 4.63 8.20
C GLN A 27 0.24 3.20 8.03
N CYS A 28 -1.02 3.07 7.61
CA CYS A 28 -1.61 1.83 7.16
C CYS A 28 -1.82 1.93 5.66
N ILE A 29 -1.37 0.92 4.93
CA ILE A 29 -1.49 0.87 3.48
C ILE A 29 -2.36 -0.31 3.07
N LYS A 30 -3.09 -0.16 1.97
CA LYS A 30 -3.81 -1.25 1.34
C LYS A 30 -3.47 -1.25 -0.15
N PRO A 31 -2.60 -2.16 -0.61
CA PRO A 31 -2.38 -2.35 -2.04
C PRO A 31 -3.65 -2.95 -2.65
N VAL A 32 -4.13 -2.35 -3.73
CA VAL A 32 -5.34 -2.78 -4.44
C VAL A 32 -5.05 -2.83 -5.93
N LYS A 33 -5.76 -3.71 -6.63
CA LYS A 33 -5.64 -3.85 -8.08
C LYS A 33 -6.95 -3.45 -8.73
N ASP A 34 -6.96 -2.31 -9.42
CA ASP A 34 -8.04 -1.98 -10.34
C ASP A 34 -7.81 -2.69 -11.69
N SER A 35 -8.83 -2.71 -12.54
CA SER A 35 -8.83 -3.36 -13.85
C SER A 35 -7.63 -3.02 -14.76
N LYS A 36 -6.98 -1.87 -14.55
CA LYS A 36 -5.88 -1.37 -15.39
C LYS A 36 -4.59 -1.06 -14.65
N GLU A 37 -4.64 -0.83 -13.35
CA GLU A 37 -3.49 -0.33 -12.59
C GLU A 37 -3.49 -0.84 -11.15
N MET A 38 -2.30 -0.83 -10.55
CA MET A 38 -2.12 -1.09 -9.13
C MET A 38 -2.12 0.25 -8.39
N LEU A 39 -2.92 0.34 -7.35
CA LEU A 39 -3.01 1.50 -6.48
C LEU A 39 -2.59 1.10 -5.06
N VAL A 40 -2.20 2.08 -4.27
CA VAL A 40 -2.09 1.97 -2.83
C VAL A 40 -3.02 2.98 -2.18
N ILE A 41 -3.87 2.52 -1.26
CA ILE A 41 -4.66 3.39 -0.40
C ILE A 41 -3.87 3.57 0.89
N ILE A 42 -3.71 4.80 1.35
CA ILE A 42 -2.87 5.16 2.49
C ILE A 42 -3.69 5.95 3.49
N VAL A 43 -3.55 5.55 4.74
CA VAL A 43 -4.12 6.21 5.92
C VAL A 43 -2.97 6.44 6.90
N SER A 44 -2.88 7.62 7.50
CA SER A 44 -1.86 7.93 8.51
C SER A 44 -2.43 8.84 9.58
N ASP A 45 -1.86 8.75 10.77
CA ASP A 45 -2.03 9.69 11.88
C ASP A 45 -1.67 11.15 11.51
N THR A 46 -0.86 11.35 10.47
CA THR A 46 -0.44 12.68 9.99
C THR A 46 -1.24 13.19 8.78
N LEU A 47 -2.07 12.35 8.16
CA LEU A 47 -2.90 12.74 7.03
C LEU A 47 -4.28 13.21 7.50
N SER A 48 -4.75 14.32 6.94
CA SER A 48 -6.09 14.86 7.24
C SER A 48 -7.23 14.07 6.60
N THR A 49 -6.93 13.30 5.55
CA THR A 49 -7.87 12.43 4.83
C THR A 49 -7.11 11.25 4.24
N PRO A 50 -7.74 10.08 4.03
CA PRO A 50 -7.12 9.00 3.29
C PRO A 50 -6.77 9.44 1.88
N ILE A 51 -5.71 8.83 1.34
CA ILE A 51 -5.25 9.11 -0.01
C ILE A 51 -5.13 7.81 -0.81
N SER A 52 -5.19 7.95 -2.13
CA SER A 52 -4.91 6.87 -3.06
C SER A 52 -3.85 7.34 -4.05
N CYS A 53 -2.83 6.52 -4.23
CA CYS A 53 -1.72 6.80 -5.13
C CYS A 53 -1.54 5.64 -6.10
N ARG A 54 -1.10 5.97 -7.31
CA ARG A 54 -0.67 4.95 -8.26
C ARG A 54 0.66 4.35 -7.81
N VAL A 55 0.77 3.03 -7.93
CA VAL A 55 2.06 2.35 -7.79
C VAL A 55 2.85 2.56 -9.08
N GLU A 56 4.10 2.97 -8.97
CA GLU A 56 4.98 3.22 -10.11
C GLU A 56 6.05 2.15 -10.27
N LYS A 57 6.47 1.53 -9.17
CA LYS A 57 7.50 0.50 -9.21
C LYS A 57 7.34 -0.46 -8.06
N ILE A 58 7.70 -1.72 -8.30
CA ILE A 58 7.84 -2.71 -7.25
C ILE A 58 9.28 -3.19 -7.29
N ILE A 59 9.95 -3.20 -6.14
CA ILE A 59 11.26 -3.84 -6.03
C ILE A 59 11.28 -4.86 -4.91
N ILE A 60 12.13 -5.87 -5.09
CA ILE A 60 12.45 -6.86 -4.08
C ILE A 60 13.83 -6.55 -3.53
N ALA A 61 13.90 -6.12 -2.28
CA ALA A 61 15.18 -5.87 -1.60
C ALA A 61 15.17 -6.57 -0.24
N ASN A 62 16.29 -7.21 0.12
CA ASN A 62 16.44 -7.93 1.40
C ASN A 62 15.33 -8.96 1.70
N GLY A 63 14.73 -9.56 0.65
CA GLY A 63 13.62 -10.51 0.79
C GLY A 63 12.25 -9.89 1.08
N GLU A 64 12.16 -8.56 1.06
CA GLU A 64 10.92 -7.80 1.26
C GLU A 64 10.44 -7.18 -0.04
N ILE A 65 9.12 -6.99 -0.14
CA ILE A 65 8.47 -6.32 -1.26
C ILE A 65 8.31 -4.84 -0.90
N ILE A 66 8.79 -3.98 -1.79
CA ILE A 66 8.65 -2.53 -1.65
C ILE A 66 7.83 -2.02 -2.81
N VAL A 67 6.71 -1.37 -2.47
CA VAL A 67 5.82 -0.74 -3.43
C VAL A 67 6.13 0.76 -3.44
N PHE A 68 6.69 1.26 -4.53
CA PHE A 68 6.90 2.69 -4.73
C PHE A 68 5.68 3.32 -5.34
N TYR A 69 5.19 4.36 -4.69
CA TYR A 69 4.04 5.13 -5.17
C TYR A 69 4.43 6.56 -5.53
N ASP A 70 3.65 7.10 -6.45
CA ASP A 70 3.74 8.50 -6.86
C ASP A 70 3.30 9.42 -5.72
N GLY A 71 4.23 10.23 -5.23
CA GLY A 71 3.99 11.22 -4.18
C GLY A 71 3.58 12.61 -4.70
N GLU A 72 3.67 12.85 -6.00
CA GLU A 72 3.33 14.13 -6.63
C GLU A 72 1.85 14.18 -7.01
N TYR A 73 1.29 13.09 -7.55
CA TYR A 73 -0.11 13.03 -8.01
C TYR A 73 -1.02 12.25 -7.05
N ILE A 74 -1.03 12.69 -5.80
CA ILE A 74 -1.86 12.10 -4.73
C ILE A 74 -3.34 12.44 -4.96
N GLN A 75 -4.20 11.41 -4.98
CA GLN A 75 -5.66 11.60 -4.98
C GLN A 75 -6.19 11.52 -3.56
N ARG A 76 -6.96 12.52 -3.14
CA ARG A 76 -7.71 12.46 -1.88
C ARG A 76 -8.86 11.49 -2.07
N VAL A 77 -9.10 10.65 -1.07
CA VAL A 77 -10.28 9.80 -1.00
C VAL A 77 -11.32 10.57 -0.20
N GLU A 78 -12.45 10.88 -0.81
CA GLU A 78 -13.54 11.63 -0.18
C GLU A 78 -14.67 10.68 0.27
N LYS A 79 -15.40 11.08 1.32
CA LYS A 79 -16.41 10.23 2.00
C LYS A 79 -17.54 9.77 1.09
N ASP A 80 -17.88 10.55 0.09
CA ASP A 80 -18.94 10.32 -0.89
C ASP A 80 -18.49 9.44 -2.06
N GLU A 81 -17.22 9.04 -2.12
CA GLU A 81 -16.66 8.22 -3.20
C GLU A 81 -16.73 6.70 -2.95
N TYR A 82 -17.53 6.24 -1.98
CA TYR A 82 -17.55 4.81 -1.59
C TYR A 82 -17.74 3.87 -2.78
N ASP A 83 -18.61 4.22 -3.73
CA ASP A 83 -18.87 3.41 -4.92
C ASP A 83 -17.62 3.15 -5.78
N ARG A 84 -16.65 4.08 -5.79
CA ARG A 84 -15.37 3.91 -6.51
C ARG A 84 -14.47 2.87 -5.82
N TYR A 85 -14.58 2.76 -4.50
CA TYR A 85 -13.70 1.93 -3.66
C TYR A 85 -14.35 0.65 -3.14
N ARG A 86 -15.66 0.44 -3.36
CA ARG A 86 -16.43 -0.68 -2.80
C ARG A 86 -15.92 -2.08 -3.18
N ASN A 87 -15.17 -2.18 -4.28
CA ASN A 87 -14.55 -3.44 -4.71
C ASN A 87 -13.26 -3.75 -3.92
N PHE A 88 -12.74 -2.78 -3.18
CA PHE A 88 -11.49 -2.87 -2.44
C PHE A 88 -11.69 -2.69 -0.93
N LEU A 89 -12.69 -1.92 -0.53
CA LEU A 89 -13.02 -1.58 0.85
C LEU A 89 -14.48 -1.97 1.13
N ASN A 90 -14.70 -2.77 2.17
CA ASN A 90 -16.06 -2.96 2.67
C ASN A 90 -16.52 -1.75 3.51
N GLU A 91 -17.81 -1.68 3.84
CA GLU A 91 -18.40 -0.56 4.59
C GLU A 91 -17.71 -0.32 5.95
N ASN A 92 -17.33 -1.39 6.67
CA ASN A 92 -16.65 -1.25 7.95
C ASN A 92 -15.27 -0.61 7.79
N GLU A 93 -14.51 -1.02 6.76
CA GLU A 93 -13.22 -0.42 6.45
C GLU A 93 -13.38 1.04 6.01
N TRP A 94 -14.37 1.33 5.17
CA TRP A 94 -14.69 2.68 4.73
C TRP A 94 -14.98 3.60 5.91
N ASP A 95 -15.84 3.16 6.83
CA ASP A 95 -16.14 3.90 8.05
C ASP A 95 -14.88 4.13 8.89
N ALA A 96 -14.05 3.09 9.07
CA ALA A 96 -12.84 3.16 9.89
C ALA A 96 -11.83 4.20 9.40
N ILE A 97 -11.57 4.26 8.08
CA ILE A 97 -10.57 5.18 7.52
C ILE A 97 -10.96 6.66 7.61
N PHE A 98 -12.24 6.94 7.86
CA PHE A 98 -12.77 8.30 7.96
C PHE A 98 -13.14 8.74 9.38
N ARG A 99 -12.81 7.92 10.39
CA ARG A 99 -12.96 8.30 11.81
C ARG A 99 -11.81 9.19 12.29
N HIS A 100 -12.01 9.76 13.47
CA HIS A 100 -10.92 10.39 14.20
C HIS A 100 -9.93 9.31 14.65
N ASP A 101 -8.65 9.46 14.28
CA ASP A 101 -7.59 8.46 14.47
C ASP A 101 -7.84 7.13 13.71
N PRO A 102 -7.79 7.17 12.37
CA PRO A 102 -8.15 6.03 11.54
C PRO A 102 -7.17 4.86 11.68
N VAL A 103 -5.89 5.13 11.95
CA VAL A 103 -4.88 4.09 12.22
C VAL A 103 -5.29 3.26 13.43
N LYS A 104 -5.60 3.92 14.56
CA LYS A 104 -6.06 3.24 15.77
C LYS A 104 -7.32 2.41 15.52
N HIS A 105 -8.29 2.94 14.78
CA HIS A 105 -9.50 2.21 14.44
C HIS A 105 -9.23 0.94 13.62
N LEU A 106 -8.29 0.98 12.66
CA LEU A 106 -7.90 -0.22 11.91
C LEU A 106 -7.29 -1.29 12.82
N TYR A 107 -6.52 -0.91 13.85
CA TYR A 107 -6.00 -1.83 14.86
C TYR A 107 -7.10 -2.44 15.72
N GLU A 108 -7.94 -1.60 16.34
CA GLU A 108 -8.97 -2.02 17.28
C GLU A 108 -10.01 -2.95 16.64
N ASN A 109 -10.24 -2.81 15.33
CA ASN A 109 -11.15 -3.66 14.57
C ASN A 109 -10.46 -4.85 13.89
N HIS A 110 -9.20 -5.15 14.21
CA HIS A 110 -8.44 -6.28 13.66
C HIS A 110 -8.37 -6.32 12.11
N MET A 111 -8.35 -5.13 11.48
CA MET A 111 -8.32 -4.97 10.02
C MET A 111 -6.90 -4.98 9.45
N ILE A 112 -5.88 -4.95 10.31
CA ILE A 112 -4.47 -4.98 9.94
C ILE A 112 -3.98 -6.44 9.85
N SER A 113 -3.19 -6.74 8.84
CA SER A 113 -2.51 -8.01 8.62
C SER A 113 -1.31 -8.14 9.56
N GLU A 114 -1.10 -9.34 10.09
CA GLU A 114 0.13 -9.69 10.80
C GLU A 114 1.27 -10.07 9.83
N GLU A 115 0.97 -10.19 8.54
CA GLU A 115 1.95 -10.54 7.51
C GLU A 115 2.99 -9.43 7.35
N LYS A 116 4.26 -9.84 7.39
CA LYS A 116 5.42 -8.97 7.22
C LYS A 116 6.02 -9.09 5.82
N GLY A 117 6.81 -8.09 5.44
CA GLY A 117 7.60 -8.11 4.21
C GLY A 117 6.89 -7.54 2.99
N LEU A 118 5.90 -6.67 3.20
CA LEU A 118 5.47 -5.68 2.23
C LEU A 118 5.38 -4.32 2.91
N TYR A 119 5.93 -3.30 2.26
CA TYR A 119 5.78 -1.90 2.66
C TYR A 119 5.69 -1.00 1.44
N ALA A 120 5.29 0.25 1.66
CA ALA A 120 5.17 1.26 0.62
C ALA A 120 6.03 2.49 0.91
N GLU A 121 6.69 3.00 -0.13
CA GLU A 121 7.63 4.10 -0.05
C GLU A 121 7.32 5.11 -1.16
N MET A 122 7.61 6.39 -0.93
CA MET A 122 7.51 7.39 -1.99
C MET A 122 8.58 7.13 -3.06
N HIS A 123 8.27 7.36 -4.33
CA HIS A 123 9.23 7.16 -5.43
C HIS A 123 10.58 7.86 -5.21
N GLU A 124 10.59 9.02 -4.55
CA GLU A 124 11.81 9.77 -4.23
C GLU A 124 12.87 8.93 -3.46
N THR A 125 12.46 7.90 -2.71
CA THR A 125 13.40 7.05 -1.97
C THR A 125 13.91 5.87 -2.79
N LEU A 126 13.39 5.63 -3.99
CA LEU A 126 13.73 4.49 -4.86
C LEU A 126 15.22 4.40 -5.15
N GLU A 127 15.88 5.52 -5.45
CA GLU A 127 17.32 5.54 -5.79
C GLU A 127 18.17 4.94 -4.67
N LYS A 128 17.80 5.16 -3.40
CA LYS A 128 18.52 4.61 -2.24
C LYS A 128 18.48 3.09 -2.23
N TYR A 129 17.33 2.51 -2.57
CA TYR A 129 17.18 1.06 -2.64
C TYR A 129 17.86 0.45 -3.86
N MET A 130 17.87 1.18 -4.98
CA MET A 130 18.62 0.76 -6.16
C MET A 130 20.14 0.73 -5.89
N GLN A 131 20.65 1.65 -5.07
CA GLN A 131 22.06 1.68 -4.65
C GLN A 131 22.43 0.58 -3.65
N SER A 132 21.52 0.14 -2.79
CA SER A 132 21.76 -0.93 -1.82
C SER A 132 21.78 -2.33 -2.41
N GLY A 133 21.48 -2.45 -3.71
CA GLY A 133 21.25 -3.73 -4.37
C GLY A 133 19.81 -4.23 -4.13
N TYR A 134 19.24 -4.81 -5.18
CA TYR A 134 17.90 -5.38 -5.19
C TYR A 134 17.85 -6.53 -6.19
N ASP A 135 16.89 -7.43 -6.05
CA ASP A 135 16.68 -8.52 -7.00
C ASP A 135 16.05 -7.94 -8.29
N THR A 136 16.89 -7.68 -9.28
CA THR A 136 16.48 -7.03 -10.54
C THR A 136 15.51 -7.91 -11.32
N GLU A 137 15.77 -9.22 -11.43
CA GLU A 137 14.93 -10.14 -12.20
C GLU A 137 13.52 -10.25 -11.59
N ALA A 138 13.43 -10.45 -10.27
CA ALA A 138 12.14 -10.52 -9.59
C ALA A 138 11.38 -9.19 -9.66
N SER A 139 12.08 -8.07 -9.56
CA SER A 139 11.49 -6.73 -9.61
C SER A 139 10.95 -6.38 -11.01
N GLU A 140 11.72 -6.66 -12.06
CA GLU A 140 11.29 -6.44 -13.46
C GLU A 140 10.11 -7.34 -13.82
N PHE A 141 10.15 -8.60 -13.39
CA PHE A 141 9.03 -9.53 -13.57
C PHE A 141 7.74 -9.00 -12.93
N LEU A 142 7.83 -8.52 -11.68
CA LEU A 142 6.68 -7.96 -10.96
C LEU A 142 6.16 -6.68 -11.63
N CYS A 143 7.03 -5.75 -11.99
CA CYS A 143 6.62 -4.52 -12.69
C CYS A 143 5.86 -4.88 -13.99
N LYS A 144 6.40 -5.80 -14.78
CA LYS A 144 5.75 -6.28 -16.01
C LYS A 144 4.39 -6.95 -15.74
N LYS A 145 4.28 -7.76 -14.68
CA LYS A 145 3.02 -8.43 -14.29
C LYS A 145 1.91 -7.44 -13.93
N TYR A 146 2.27 -6.27 -13.39
CA TYR A 146 1.34 -5.23 -12.97
C TYR A 146 1.26 -4.02 -13.93
N ASN A 147 1.90 -4.10 -15.10
CA ASN A 147 1.97 -3.01 -16.09
C ASN A 147 2.52 -1.70 -15.52
N LEU A 148 3.60 -1.81 -14.73
CA LEU A 148 4.34 -0.70 -14.14
C LEU A 148 5.57 -0.35 -14.98
#